data_AF-A0A535FDG7-F1
#
_entry.id   AF-A0A535FDG7-F1
#
_cell.length_a   1.000
_cell.length_b   1.000
_cell.length_c   1.000
_cell.angle_alpha   90.00
_cell.angle_beta   90.00
_cell.angle_gamma   90.00
#
_symmetry.space_group_name_H-M   'P 1'
#
loop_
_entity.id
_entity.type
_entity.pdbx_description
1 polymer ?
#
loop_
_entity_poly.entity_id
_entity_poly.type
_entity_poly.pdbx_seq_one_letter_code
_entity_poly.pdbx_strand_id
1 'polypeptide(L)' 'MVEELQKEICGSNFVSESGSDEAYFPHPERFDIRRSPNLHLTFGHGVHFCVGHALVRLEVRIVLERIVARFSEIRLDL' A
#
# COMPACT_ATOMS: atom_id res chain seq x y z
N MET A 1 -18.34 2.06 -8.14
CA MET A 1 -17.63 0.76 -8.17
C MET A 1 -16.36 0.74 -7.32
N VAL A 2 -15.28 1.48 -7.66
CA VAL A 2 -14.05 1.46 -6.82
C VAL A 2 -14.28 2.06 -5.43
N GLU A 3 -14.99 3.19 -5.33
CA GLU A 3 -15.31 3.83 -4.05
C GLU A 3 -16.28 3.03 -3.16
N GLU A 4 -17.14 2.19 -3.75
CA GLU A 4 -18.04 1.31 -3.00
C GLU A 4 -17.27 0.15 -2.37
N LEU A 5 -16.37 -0.47 -3.14
CA LEU A 5 -15.53 -1.55 -2.64
C LEU A 5 -14.61 -1.08 -1.50
N GLN A 6 -14.13 0.16 -1.55
CA GLN A 6 -13.34 0.75 -0.44
C GLN A 6 -14.15 0.94 0.85
N LYS A 7 -15.46 1.16 0.77
CA LYS A 7 -16.33 1.23 1.95
C LYS A 7 -16.54 -0.14 2.58
N GLU A 8 -16.64 -1.19 1.77
CA GLU A 8 -16.79 -2.57 2.25
C GLU A 8 -15.50 -3.09 2.94
N ILE A 9 -14.32 -2.72 2.43
CA ILE A 9 -13.02 -3.04 3.05
C ILE A 9 -12.82 -2.31 4.40
N CYS A 10 -13.51 -1.18 4.62
CA CYS A 10 -13.37 -0.34 5.82
C CYS A 10 -14.26 -0.75 7.01
N GLY A 11 -14.89 -1.94 6.98
CA GLY A 11 -15.67 -2.44 8.12
C GLY A 11 -14.89 -2.49 9.44
N SER A 12 -13.56 -2.60 9.36
CA SER A 12 -12.61 -2.48 10.48
C SER A 12 -11.99 -1.07 10.52
N ASN A 13 -12.04 -0.40 11.67
CA ASN A 13 -11.39 0.91 11.91
C ASN A 13 -9.84 0.85 11.90
N PHE A 14 -9.25 -0.29 11.52
CA PHE A 14 -7.81 -0.55 11.62
C PHE A 14 -7.21 -0.77 10.23
N VAL A 15 -6.38 0.19 9.79
CA VAL A 15 -5.82 0.25 8.43
C VAL A 15 -4.98 -0.99 8.07
N SER A 16 -4.32 -1.61 9.03
CA SER A 16 -3.51 -2.81 8.81
C SER A 16 -4.33 -4.09 8.64
N GLU A 17 -5.54 -4.14 9.23
CA GLU A 17 -6.45 -5.28 9.07
C GLU A 17 -7.06 -5.29 7.67
N SER A 18 -7.43 -4.11 7.15
CA SER A 18 -7.95 -3.95 5.78
C SER A 18 -6.98 -4.46 4.70
N GLY A 19 -5.67 -4.33 4.89
CA GLY A 19 -4.68 -4.86 3.94
C GLY A 19 -4.43 -6.36 4.05
N SER A 20 -4.99 -7.00 5.08
CA SER A 20 -4.79 -8.41 5.42
C SER A 20 -6.05 -9.26 5.26
N ASP A 21 -7.18 -8.67 4.90
CA ASP A 21 -8.44 -9.39 4.69
C ASP A 21 -8.38 -10.25 3.42
N GLU A 22 -8.36 -11.56 3.60
CA GLU A 22 -8.30 -12.55 2.51
C GLU A 22 -9.50 -12.45 1.55
N ALA A 23 -10.64 -11.92 1.99
CA ALA A 23 -11.81 -11.72 1.12
C ALA A 23 -11.52 -10.73 -0.01
N TYR A 24 -10.62 -9.77 0.22
CA TYR A 24 -10.25 -8.73 -0.75
C TYR A 24 -8.81 -8.85 -1.26
N PHE A 25 -7.93 -9.48 -0.47
CA PHE A 25 -6.51 -9.65 -0.78
C PHE A 25 -6.10 -11.12 -0.65
N PRO A 26 -6.35 -11.97 -1.67
CA PRO A 26 -5.94 -13.37 -1.64
C PRO A 26 -4.43 -13.52 -1.44
N HIS A 27 -4.01 -14.33 -0.46
CA HIS A 27 -2.62 -14.42 0.00
C HIS A 27 -2.05 -13.06 0.46
N PRO A 28 -2.63 -12.43 1.49
CA PRO A 28 -2.24 -11.09 1.94
C PRO A 28 -0.82 -11.04 2.52
N GLU A 29 -0.33 -12.16 3.04
CA GLU A 29 1.02 -12.34 3.57
C GLU A 29 2.11 -12.30 2.49
N ARG A 30 1.73 -12.51 1.22
CA ARG A 30 2.66 -12.49 0.10
C ARG A 30 2.81 -11.08 -0.44
N PHE A 31 4.05 -10.61 -0.47
CA PHE A 31 4.41 -9.40 -1.20
C PHE A 31 4.38 -9.66 -2.71
N ASP A 32 3.35 -9.13 -3.38
CA ASP A 32 3.21 -9.18 -4.85
C ASP A 32 3.14 -7.77 -5.44
N ILE A 33 4.22 -7.35 -6.11
CA ILE A 33 4.30 -6.05 -6.81
C ILE A 33 3.38 -5.95 -8.03
N ARG A 34 2.87 -7.08 -8.54
CA ARG A 34 2.02 -7.15 -9.73
C ARG A 34 0.54 -7.24 -9.40
N ARG A 35 0.16 -7.27 -8.12
CA ARG A 35 -1.24 -7.33 -7.69
C ARG A 35 -2.05 -6.20 -8.32
N SER A 36 -3.13 -6.54 -9.03
CA SER A 36 -4.04 -5.59 -9.66
C SER A 36 -5.46 -6.18 -9.72
N PRO A 37 -6.49 -5.45 -9.27
CA PRO A 37 -6.43 -4.15 -8.62
C PRO A 37 -5.83 -4.24 -7.20
N ASN A 38 -5.16 -3.18 -6.73
CA ASN A 38 -4.58 -3.11 -5.38
C ASN A 38 -5.23 -1.97 -4.59
N LEU A 39 -6.39 -2.25 -4.01
CA LEU A 39 -7.27 -1.26 -3.36
C LEU A 39 -6.96 -1.13 -1.87
N HIS A 40 -5.70 -0.91 -1.54
CA HIS A 40 -5.26 -0.77 -0.16
C HIS A 40 -5.73 0.55 0.47
N LEU A 41 -6.06 0.51 1.77
CA LEU A 41 -6.53 1.67 2.54
C LEU A 41 -5.44 2.32 3.40
N THR A 42 -4.16 2.12 3.05
CA THR A 42 -3.01 2.63 3.83
C THR A 42 -3.05 4.14 4.10
N PHE A 43 -3.69 4.90 3.21
CA PHE A 43 -3.85 6.36 3.32
C PHE A 43 -5.25 6.77 3.78
N GLY A 44 -6.07 5.82 4.23
CA GLY A 44 -7.49 6.02 4.53
C GLY A 44 -8.33 6.30 3.27
N HIS A 45 -9.56 6.77 3.49
CA HIS A 45 -10.47 7.23 2.44
C HIS A 45 -11.40 8.32 2.98
N GLY A 46 -12.14 9.00 2.09
CA GLY A 46 -13.13 10.01 2.49
C GLY A 46 -12.51 11.28 3.09
N VAL A 47 -13.23 11.90 4.04
CA VAL A 47 -12.87 13.23 4.59
C VAL A 47 -11.57 13.25 5.40
N HIS A 48 -11.13 12.08 5.87
CA HIS A 48 -9.86 11.91 6.59
C HIS A 48 -8.79 11.23 5.73
N PHE A 49 -8.93 11.29 4.40
CA PHE A 49 -7.90 10.83 3.49
C PHE A 49 -6.57 11.54 3.78
N CYS A 50 -5.48 10.77 3.75
CA CYS A 50 -4.15 11.28 4.08
C CYS A 50 -3.78 12.46 3.17
N VAL A 51 -3.66 13.65 3.78
CA VAL A 51 -3.23 14.87 3.11
C VAL A 51 -1.86 14.71 2.44
N GLY A 52 -1.01 13.84 2.99
CA GLY A 52 0.34 13.56 2.49
C GLY A 52 0.41 12.51 1.36
N HIS A 53 -0.70 11.93 0.90
CA HIS A 53 -0.68 10.80 -0.06
C HIS A 53 0.20 11.08 -1.30
N ALA A 54 0.02 12.24 -1.92
CA ALA A 54 0.77 12.61 -3.13
C ALA A 54 2.27 12.82 -2.83
N LEU A 55 2.58 13.46 -1.70
CA LEU A 55 3.95 13.73 -1.27
C LEU A 55 4.70 12.43 -0.98
N VAL A 56 4.13 11.56 -0.14
CA VAL A 56 4.75 10.28 0.24
C VAL A 56 5.02 9.42 -0.99
N ARG A 57 4.11 9.38 -1.96
CA ARG A 57 4.34 8.62 -3.20
C ARG A 57 5.49 9.15 -4.03
N LEU A 58 5.65 10.48 -4.09
CA LEU A 58 6.78 11.10 -4.77
C LEU A 58 8.09 10.78 -4.04
N GLU A 59 8.11 10.94 -2.72
CA GLU A 59 9.28 10.68 -1.89
C GLU A 59 9.74 9.22 -2.00
N VAL A 60 8.83 8.25 -1.84
CA VAL A 60 9.14 6.82 -1.95
C VAL A 60 9.68 6.48 -3.34
N ARG A 61 9.10 7.05 -4.40
CA ARG A 61 9.60 6.84 -5.77
C ARG A 61 11.05 7.32 -5.89
N ILE A 62 11.34 8.55 -5.47
CA ILE A 62 12.68 9.13 -5.54
C ILE A 62 13.66 8.31 -4.73
N VAL A 63 13.30 7.92 -3.51
CA VAL A 63 14.15 7.13 -2.63
C VAL A 63 14.48 5.77 -3.26
N LEU A 64 13.48 5.04 -3.78
CA LEU A 64 13.69 3.75 -4.42
C LEU A 64 14.56 3.87 -5.69
N GLU A 65 14.29 4.87 -6.54
CA GLU A 65 15.12 5.14 -7.74
C GLU A 65 16.57 5.44 -7.36
N ARG A 66 16.80 6.24 -6.31
CA ARG A 66 18.15 6.58 -5.83
C ARG A 66 18.88 5.39 -5.22
N ILE A 67 18.19 4.59 -4.41
CA ILE A 67 18.77 3.40 -3.77
C ILE A 67 19.25 2.43 -4.84
N VAL A 68 18.38 2.08 -5.80
CA VAL A 68 18.70 1.11 -6.86
C VAL A 68 19.79 1.65 -7.81
N ALA A 69 19.83 2.96 -8.08
CA ALA A 69 20.88 3.55 -8.90
C ALA A 69 22.24 3.63 -8.19
N ARG A 70 22.27 3.76 -6.85
CA ARG A 70 23.50 3.98 -6.07
C ARG A 70 24.14 2.69 -5.58
N PHE A 71 23.35 1.65 -5.33
CA PHE A 71 23.81 0.38 -4.79
C PHE A 71 23.46 -0.75 -5.75
N SER A 72 24.48 -1.34 -6.39
CA SER A 72 24.32 -2.47 -7.31
C SER A 72 23.99 -3.78 -6.61
N GLU A 73 24.22 -3.86 -5.29
CA GLU A 73 23.95 -5.02 -4.46
C GLU A 73 23.47 -4.56 -3.08
N ILE A 74 22.37 -5.13 -2.61
CA ILE A 74 21.77 -4.85 -1.30
C ILE A 74 21.55 -6.20 -0.63
N ARG A 75 22.08 -6.37 0.58
CA ARG A 75 21.86 -7.56 1.41
C ARG A 75 21.38 -7.16 2.79
N LEU A 76 20.55 -8.01 3.37
CA LEU A 76 20.23 -7.94 4.79
C LEU A 76 21.39 -8.54 5.57
N ASP A 77 21.81 -7.84 6.62
CA ASP A 77 22.74 -8.37 7.60
C ASP A 77 21.91 -9.20 8.59
N LEU A 78 22.05 -10.53 8.53
CA LEU A 78 21.29 -11.51 9.28
C LEU A 78 22.22 -12.38 10.12
#